data_AF-N1PMM9-F1
#
_entry.id   AF-N1PMM9-F1
#
_cell.length_a   1.000
_cell.length_b   1.000
_cell.length_c   1.000
_cell.angle_alpha   90.00
_cell.angle_beta   90.00
_cell.angle_gamma   90.00
#
_symmetry.space_group_name_H-M   'P 1'
#
loop_
_entity.id
_entity.type
_entity.pdbx_description
1 polymer ?
#
loop_
_entity_poly.entity_id
_entity_poly.type
_entity_poly.pdbx_seq_one_letter_code
_entity_poly.pdbx_strand_id
1 'polypeptide(L)'
;MARLCHPCRALDLQRTDFTSAPWLPSERRNTNICVRTFASLIKSRSQCDLCDLIWHAFKRGDVDALSSVHSEDTWSLQWGQHTSDWQPDNETDGIEDEFGSALYPCFGEDGDRQDYGIQLVDEAGTGGFLRGRLISEHVDVGLLQAWIKRCKDQHGWRCRGSFLEPRDFDSTGLASLTVIDVERLCLHDLDKPELVTPWGPQYVALSYVWGSDNNVRTMKSNEARFRRPGGLDIDLPKTIADAIEVTRALGYPYLWIDSLC
;
A
#
# COMPACT_ATOMS: atom_id res chain seq x y z
N MET A 1 -13.52 -9.85 -23.00
CA MET A 1 -12.97 -11.08 -22.38
C MET A 1 -11.44 -11.01 -22.44
N ALA A 2 -10.75 -11.44 -21.39
CA ALA A 2 -9.29 -11.52 -21.40
C ALA A 2 -8.82 -12.49 -22.49
N ARG A 3 -7.74 -12.13 -23.19
CA ARG A 3 -7.09 -13.01 -24.16
C ARG A 3 -6.18 -13.93 -23.39
N LEU A 4 -6.49 -15.23 -23.39
CA LEU A 4 -5.68 -16.24 -22.72
C LEU A 4 -5.23 -17.29 -23.74
N CYS A 5 -3.93 -17.60 -23.71
CA CYS A 5 -3.40 -18.77 -24.42
C CYS A 5 -3.93 -20.06 -23.80
N HIS A 6 -3.84 -21.17 -24.53
CA HIS A 6 -4.38 -22.46 -24.08
C HIS A 6 -3.91 -22.87 -22.67
N PRO A 7 -2.60 -22.80 -22.33
CA PRO A 7 -2.15 -23.11 -20.96
C PRO A 7 -2.77 -22.21 -19.88
N CYS A 8 -2.83 -20.90 -20.11
CA CYS A 8 -3.40 -19.97 -19.12
C CYS A 8 -4.91 -20.14 -18.96
N ARG A 9 -5.62 -20.53 -20.03
CA ARG A 9 -7.04 -20.86 -19.97
C ARG A 9 -7.30 -22.14 -19.17
N ALA A 10 -6.40 -23.11 -19.26
CA ALA A 10 -6.51 -24.38 -18.53
C ALA A 10 -6.34 -24.25 -17.02
N LEU A 11 -5.81 -23.11 -16.52
CA LEU A 11 -5.76 -22.80 -15.09
C LEU A 11 -7.16 -22.57 -14.49
N ASP A 12 -8.16 -22.28 -15.33
CA ASP A 12 -9.56 -22.06 -14.94
C ASP A 12 -9.74 -21.11 -13.76
N LEU A 13 -8.93 -20.05 -13.70
CA LEU A 13 -8.91 -19.11 -12.60
C LEU A 13 -10.26 -18.41 -12.46
N GLN A 14 -10.86 -18.50 -11.28
CA GLN A 14 -12.12 -17.89 -10.91
C GLN A 14 -11.91 -16.72 -9.96
N ARG A 15 -12.89 -15.81 -9.89
CA ARG A 15 -12.84 -14.68 -8.94
C ARG A 15 -12.73 -15.15 -7.49
N THR A 16 -13.44 -16.22 -7.16
CA THR A 16 -13.45 -16.85 -5.83
C THR A 16 -12.06 -17.34 -5.40
N ASP A 17 -11.16 -17.61 -6.35
CA ASP A 17 -9.80 -18.06 -6.06
C ASP A 17 -8.93 -16.96 -5.43
N PHE A 18 -9.29 -15.68 -5.58
CA PHE A 18 -8.57 -14.52 -5.03
C PHE A 18 -9.26 -13.90 -3.81
N THR A 19 -10.55 -14.17 -3.62
CA THR A 19 -11.36 -13.62 -2.50
C THR A 19 -11.45 -14.57 -1.31
N SER A 20 -10.93 -15.79 -1.44
CA SER A 20 -10.86 -16.80 -0.37
C SER A 20 -9.44 -16.88 0.16
N ALA A 21 -9.26 -17.37 1.38
CA ALA A 21 -7.93 -17.70 1.87
C ALA A 21 -7.21 -18.69 0.90
N PRO A 22 -5.92 -18.53 0.60
CA PRO A 22 -5.22 -19.31 -0.43
C PRO A 22 -5.14 -20.81 -0.16
N TRP A 23 -5.41 -21.27 1.07
CA TRP A 23 -5.53 -22.68 1.46
C TRP A 23 -6.99 -23.15 1.48
N LEU A 24 -7.90 -22.49 0.78
CA LEU A 24 -9.23 -23.03 0.54
C LEU A 24 -9.40 -23.30 -0.96
N PRO A 25 -9.45 -24.59 -1.36
CA PRO A 25 -9.17 -25.80 -0.56
C PRO A 25 -7.71 -25.92 -0.08
N SER A 26 -7.46 -26.67 1.00
CA SER A 26 -6.15 -26.79 1.69
C SER A 26 -5.01 -27.26 0.81
N GLU A 27 -5.38 -27.91 -0.29
CA GLU A 27 -4.52 -28.41 -1.36
C GLU A 27 -3.83 -27.30 -2.18
N ARG A 28 -4.25 -26.03 -2.06
CA ARG A 28 -3.69 -24.90 -2.81
C ARG A 28 -2.51 -24.20 -2.14
N ARG A 29 -2.24 -24.51 -0.86
CA ARG A 29 -1.18 -23.84 -0.08
C ARG A 29 0.20 -24.23 -0.62
N ASN A 30 0.99 -23.25 -1.06
CA ASN A 30 2.37 -23.44 -1.58
C ASN A 30 2.47 -24.40 -2.78
N THR A 31 1.37 -24.62 -3.51
CA THR A 31 1.39 -25.45 -4.72
C THR A 31 1.65 -24.63 -5.96
N ASN A 32 2.58 -25.12 -6.79
CA ASN A 32 2.74 -24.64 -8.15
C ASN A 32 1.48 -25.02 -8.96
N ILE A 33 0.76 -24.03 -9.46
CA ILE A 33 -0.38 -24.24 -10.36
C ILE A 33 0.03 -24.28 -11.83
N CYS A 34 1.23 -23.80 -12.14
CA CYS A 34 1.78 -23.77 -13.49
C CYS A 34 3.31 -23.85 -13.40
N VAL A 35 3.94 -24.61 -14.30
CA VAL A 35 5.39 -24.60 -14.53
C VAL A 35 5.63 -24.55 -16.02
N ARG A 36 6.42 -23.58 -16.50
CA ARG A 36 6.64 -23.34 -17.93
C ARG A 36 8.02 -22.74 -18.18
N THR A 37 8.47 -22.77 -19.43
CA THR A 37 9.73 -22.12 -19.82
C THR A 37 9.54 -20.63 -20.08
N PHE A 38 10.62 -19.85 -19.92
CA PHE A 38 10.66 -18.43 -20.30
C PHE A 38 10.47 -18.23 -21.80
N ALA A 39 11.00 -19.11 -22.66
CA ALA A 39 10.73 -19.08 -24.11
C ALA A 39 9.23 -19.07 -24.41
N SER A 40 8.47 -19.94 -23.73
CA SER A 40 7.04 -20.05 -23.94
C SER A 40 6.28 -18.81 -23.42
N LEU A 41 6.76 -18.20 -22.34
CA LEU A 41 6.18 -16.99 -21.74
C LEU A 41 6.39 -15.79 -22.66
N ILE A 42 7.64 -15.56 -23.09
CA ILE A 42 8.03 -14.46 -24.00
C ILE A 42 7.28 -14.56 -25.33
N LYS A 43 7.13 -15.77 -25.87
CA LYS A 43 6.37 -15.99 -27.11
C LYS A 43 4.87 -15.68 -26.96
N SER A 44 4.31 -15.95 -25.78
CA SER A 44 2.85 -15.86 -25.55
C SER A 44 2.39 -14.49 -25.05
N ARG A 45 3.27 -13.66 -24.47
CA ARG A 45 2.88 -12.43 -23.76
C ARG A 45 2.13 -11.41 -24.63
N SER A 46 2.45 -11.31 -25.93
CA SER A 46 1.76 -10.37 -26.84
C SER A 46 0.30 -10.75 -27.14
N GLN A 47 -0.10 -11.99 -26.85
CA GLN A 47 -1.42 -12.53 -27.17
C GLN A 47 -2.13 -13.13 -25.94
N CYS A 48 -1.53 -13.06 -24.75
CA CYS A 48 -2.07 -13.61 -23.52
C CYS A 48 -1.89 -12.61 -22.38
N ASP A 49 -2.98 -12.04 -21.90
CA ASP A 49 -2.98 -10.98 -20.88
C ASP A 49 -2.39 -11.48 -19.55
N LEU A 50 -2.60 -12.77 -19.18
CA LEU A 50 -1.96 -13.36 -17.99
C LEU A 50 -0.45 -13.54 -18.15
N CYS A 51 0.01 -14.02 -19.32
CA CYS A 51 1.44 -14.16 -19.61
C CYS A 51 2.14 -12.79 -19.56
N ASP A 52 1.45 -11.74 -20.01
CA ASP A 52 1.97 -10.38 -19.98
C ASP A 52 2.11 -9.86 -18.54
N LEU A 53 1.10 -10.09 -17.69
CA LEU A 53 1.15 -9.76 -16.26
C LEU A 53 2.29 -10.51 -15.54
N ILE A 54 2.45 -11.81 -15.79
CA ILE A 54 3.54 -12.63 -15.21
C ILE A 54 4.91 -12.09 -15.62
N TRP A 55 5.08 -11.76 -16.91
CA TRP A 55 6.32 -11.15 -17.39
C TRP A 55 6.61 -9.81 -16.70
N HIS A 56 5.58 -8.98 -16.51
CA HIS A 56 5.73 -7.70 -15.82
C HIS A 56 6.08 -7.85 -14.34
N ALA A 57 5.51 -8.85 -13.66
CA ALA A 57 5.85 -9.17 -12.28
C ALA A 57 7.33 -9.56 -12.15
N PHE A 58 7.84 -10.45 -13.02
CA PHE A 58 9.28 -10.77 -13.05
C PHE A 58 10.15 -9.54 -13.32
N LYS A 59 9.77 -8.69 -14.27
CA LYS A 59 10.55 -7.49 -14.62
C LYS A 59 10.59 -6.45 -13.49
N ARG A 60 9.60 -6.41 -12.60
CA ARG A 60 9.58 -5.50 -11.45
C ARG A 60 10.33 -6.05 -10.25
N GLY A 61 10.28 -7.37 -10.05
CA GLY A 61 10.99 -8.11 -9.01
C GLY A 61 12.47 -7.82 -9.01
N ASP A 62 13.11 -8.17 -10.11
CA ASP A 62 14.55 -8.05 -10.24
C ASP A 62 14.92 -8.01 -11.73
N VAL A 63 15.20 -6.80 -12.24
CA VAL A 63 15.61 -6.59 -13.63
C VAL A 63 16.95 -7.27 -13.92
N ASP A 64 17.81 -7.39 -12.89
CA ASP A 64 19.14 -7.97 -13.01
C ASP A 64 19.08 -9.50 -12.97
N ALA A 65 18.18 -10.11 -12.19
CA ALA A 65 17.94 -11.56 -12.21
C ALA A 65 17.45 -12.06 -13.57
N LEU A 66 16.69 -11.25 -14.32
CA LEU A 66 16.27 -11.61 -15.69
C LEU A 66 17.41 -11.58 -16.71
N SER A 67 18.54 -10.96 -16.40
CA SER A 67 19.68 -10.85 -17.32
C SER A 67 20.46 -12.16 -17.48
N SER A 68 20.39 -13.04 -16.49
CA SER A 68 20.99 -14.38 -16.49
C SER A 68 20.04 -15.49 -16.94
N VAL A 69 18.78 -15.16 -17.23
CA VAL A 69 17.76 -16.13 -17.65
C VAL A 69 17.99 -16.60 -19.09
N HIS A 70 18.09 -17.91 -19.25
CA HIS A 70 18.11 -18.57 -20.54
C HIS A 70 16.68 -18.96 -20.99
N SER A 71 16.50 -19.13 -22.31
CA SER A 71 15.18 -19.40 -22.89
C SER A 71 14.54 -20.69 -22.37
N GLU A 72 15.37 -21.69 -22.05
CA GLU A 72 14.95 -23.01 -21.58
C GLU A 72 14.69 -23.06 -20.06
N ASP A 73 15.08 -22.02 -19.33
CA ASP A 73 14.85 -21.98 -17.89
C ASP A 73 13.35 -21.98 -17.59
N THR A 74 12.99 -22.65 -16.51
CA THR A 74 11.61 -22.79 -16.08
C THR A 74 11.27 -21.84 -14.95
N TRP A 75 10.06 -21.31 -15.01
CA TRP A 75 9.42 -20.56 -13.93
C TRP A 75 8.16 -21.31 -13.48
N SER A 76 7.72 -21.02 -12.26
CA SER A 76 6.44 -21.50 -11.76
C SER A 76 5.51 -20.38 -11.32
N LEU A 77 4.22 -20.67 -11.25
CA LEU A 77 3.20 -19.80 -10.68
C LEU A 77 2.66 -20.47 -9.43
N GLN A 78 2.69 -19.77 -8.31
CA GLN A 78 2.20 -20.27 -7.03
C GLN A 78 1.06 -19.40 -6.49
N TRP A 79 0.13 -20.02 -5.76
CA TRP A 79 -0.72 -19.27 -4.86
C TRP A 79 0.05 -18.92 -3.59
N GLY A 80 -0.05 -17.67 -3.16
CA GLY A 80 0.56 -17.19 -1.92
C GLY A 80 -0.21 -16.04 -1.28
N GLN A 81 0.24 -15.64 -0.10
CA GLN A 81 -0.06 -14.36 0.53
C GLN A 81 1.24 -13.57 0.63
N HIS A 82 1.14 -12.24 0.50
CA HIS A 82 2.25 -11.36 0.83
C HIS A 82 2.28 -11.21 2.35
N THR A 83 2.86 -12.19 3.03
CA THR A 83 3.13 -12.11 4.46
C THR A 83 4.56 -11.63 4.64
N SER A 84 4.85 -10.36 4.34
CA SER A 84 6.15 -9.77 4.71
C SER A 84 6.37 -9.74 6.22
N ASP A 85 5.33 -10.04 7.01
CA ASP A 85 5.37 -10.04 8.48
C ASP A 85 5.35 -11.48 9.07
N TRP A 86 5.54 -12.52 8.26
CA TRP A 86 5.47 -13.91 8.75
C TRP A 86 6.66 -14.31 9.63
N GLN A 87 6.40 -14.48 10.93
CA GLN A 87 7.23 -15.28 11.82
C GLN A 87 6.58 -16.67 12.00
N PRO A 88 7.25 -17.77 11.62
CA PRO A 88 6.72 -19.13 11.78
C PRO A 88 6.38 -19.53 13.22
N ASP A 89 6.90 -18.80 14.21
CA ASP A 89 6.95 -19.25 15.60
C ASP A 89 5.83 -18.67 16.48
N ASN A 90 4.97 -17.80 15.93
CA ASN A 90 3.87 -17.19 16.68
C ASN A 90 2.52 -17.72 16.17
N GLU A 91 1.93 -18.67 16.91
CA GLU A 91 0.58 -19.24 16.71
C GLU A 91 -0.58 -18.22 16.81
N THR A 92 -0.31 -16.92 16.74
CA THR A 92 -1.29 -15.85 17.01
C THR A 92 -1.56 -14.93 15.81
N ASP A 93 -1.01 -15.18 14.62
CA ASP A 93 -1.14 -14.31 13.42
C ASP A 93 -2.37 -14.58 12.52
N GLY A 94 -3.46 -15.10 13.09
CA GLY A 94 -4.65 -15.51 12.34
C GLY A 94 -5.55 -14.41 11.75
N ILE A 95 -5.15 -13.14 11.71
CA ILE A 95 -6.03 -12.03 11.23
C ILE A 95 -5.70 -11.61 9.79
N GLU A 96 -4.44 -11.67 9.38
CA GLU A 96 -4.05 -11.48 7.98
C GLU A 96 -4.26 -12.75 7.14
N ASP A 97 -4.44 -13.88 7.83
CA ASP A 97 -4.77 -15.17 7.25
C ASP A 97 -6.13 -15.20 6.52
N GLU A 98 -7.04 -14.26 6.81
CA GLU A 98 -8.42 -14.36 6.32
C GLU A 98 -8.63 -13.86 4.88
N PHE A 99 -7.71 -13.05 4.29
CA PHE A 99 -8.01 -12.38 3.01
C PHE A 99 -6.80 -12.15 2.09
N GLY A 100 -6.99 -12.42 0.79
CA GLY A 100 -6.11 -11.95 -0.30
C GLY A 100 -5.08 -12.95 -0.77
N SER A 101 -5.50 -13.92 -1.59
CA SER A 101 -4.57 -14.76 -2.35
C SER A 101 -4.09 -14.02 -3.60
N ALA A 102 -2.78 -14.14 -3.88
CA ALA A 102 -2.18 -13.67 -5.12
C ALA A 102 -1.48 -14.81 -5.84
N LEU A 103 -1.29 -14.64 -7.14
CA LEU A 103 -0.44 -15.48 -7.97
C LEU A 103 0.97 -14.91 -7.97
N TYR A 104 1.93 -15.65 -7.44
CA TYR A 104 3.33 -15.30 -7.38
C TYR A 104 4.11 -16.05 -8.44
N PRO A 105 4.70 -15.36 -9.43
CA PRO A 105 5.72 -15.94 -10.27
C PRO A 105 6.96 -16.25 -9.44
N CYS A 106 7.53 -17.45 -9.60
CA CYS A 106 8.69 -17.91 -8.86
C CYS A 106 9.77 -18.36 -9.84
N PHE A 107 11.03 -18.04 -9.53
CA PHE A 107 12.22 -18.37 -10.32
C PHE A 107 13.48 -18.30 -9.44
N GLY A 108 14.41 -19.24 -9.59
CA GLY A 108 15.64 -19.36 -8.77
C GLY A 108 15.77 -20.72 -8.07
N GLU A 109 16.95 -21.01 -7.49
CA GLU A 109 17.32 -22.33 -6.93
C GLU A 109 16.38 -22.83 -5.82
N ASP A 110 15.74 -21.94 -5.06
CA ASP A 110 14.82 -22.30 -3.97
C ASP A 110 13.34 -22.00 -4.27
N GLY A 111 13.02 -21.53 -5.48
CA GLY A 111 11.67 -21.09 -5.80
C GLY A 111 11.24 -19.85 -5.02
N ASP A 112 12.18 -18.98 -4.68
CA ASP A 112 11.94 -17.70 -4.00
C ASP A 112 10.81 -16.95 -4.73
N ARG A 113 9.78 -16.65 -3.96
CA ARG A 113 8.64 -15.86 -4.44
C ARG A 113 9.17 -14.49 -4.80
N GLN A 114 8.87 -14.05 -6.02
CA GLN A 114 9.07 -12.65 -6.35
C GLN A 114 8.17 -11.80 -5.45
N ASP A 115 8.65 -10.65 -4.99
CA ASP A 115 7.88 -9.74 -4.11
C ASP A 115 6.56 -9.25 -4.76
N TYR A 116 6.47 -9.34 -6.08
CA TYR A 116 5.36 -8.82 -6.87
C TYR A 116 4.36 -9.92 -7.25
N GLY A 117 3.32 -10.07 -6.42
CA GLY A 117 2.18 -10.93 -6.70
C GLY A 117 1.15 -10.30 -7.65
N ILE A 118 0.43 -11.14 -8.39
CA ILE A 118 -0.72 -10.77 -9.22
C ILE A 118 -1.99 -11.04 -8.39
N GLN A 119 -2.67 -9.99 -7.95
CA GLN A 119 -3.94 -10.07 -7.21
C GLN A 119 -5.12 -9.66 -8.10
N LEU A 120 -6.32 -10.18 -7.78
CA LEU A 120 -7.54 -9.54 -8.24
C LEU A 120 -7.78 -8.28 -7.42
N VAL A 121 -7.94 -7.16 -8.11
CA VAL A 121 -8.41 -5.92 -7.48
C VAL A 121 -9.90 -5.81 -7.77
N ASP A 122 -10.68 -5.57 -6.71
CA ASP A 122 -12.13 -5.61 -6.74
C ASP A 122 -12.73 -4.69 -7.83
N GLU A 123 -13.50 -5.31 -8.73
CA GLU A 123 -14.02 -4.75 -9.97
C GLU A 123 -15.51 -4.39 -9.82
N ALA A 124 -15.88 -3.42 -8.98
CA ALA A 124 -17.27 -2.94 -9.01
C ALA A 124 -17.63 -2.29 -10.38
N GLY A 125 -16.64 -1.98 -11.24
CA GLY A 125 -16.86 -1.26 -12.51
C GLY A 125 -16.19 -1.83 -13.77
N THR A 126 -15.32 -2.83 -13.68
CA THR A 126 -14.65 -3.40 -14.86
C THR A 126 -15.20 -4.80 -15.13
N GLY A 127 -15.96 -4.96 -16.22
CA GLY A 127 -16.56 -6.26 -16.57
C GLY A 127 -15.54 -7.28 -17.13
N GLY A 128 -14.30 -7.35 -16.64
CA GLY A 128 -13.26 -8.15 -17.29
C GLY A 128 -12.11 -8.63 -16.42
N PHE A 129 -11.93 -9.95 -16.37
CA PHE A 129 -10.84 -10.66 -15.69
C PHE A 129 -9.42 -10.18 -16.07
N LEU A 130 -8.48 -10.17 -15.10
CA LEU A 130 -7.06 -9.80 -15.25
C LEU A 130 -6.82 -8.38 -15.80
N ARG A 131 -7.58 -7.41 -15.28
CA ARG A 131 -7.38 -5.99 -15.58
C ARG A 131 -6.74 -5.29 -14.40
N GLY A 132 -5.97 -4.24 -14.70
CA GLY A 132 -5.51 -3.33 -13.67
C GLY A 132 -6.70 -2.59 -13.04
N ARG A 133 -6.55 -2.21 -11.77
CA ARG A 133 -7.50 -1.32 -11.12
C ARG A 133 -7.62 -0.04 -11.94
N LEU A 134 -8.82 0.29 -12.40
CA LEU A 134 -9.06 1.62 -12.94
C LEU A 134 -8.99 2.60 -11.77
N ILE A 135 -7.94 3.41 -11.75
CA ILE A 135 -7.78 4.47 -10.76
C ILE A 135 -8.52 5.69 -11.32
N SER A 136 -9.56 6.12 -10.61
CA SER A 136 -10.26 7.37 -10.91
C SER A 136 -9.28 8.55 -10.78
N GLU A 137 -9.57 9.66 -11.48
CA GLU A 137 -8.84 10.91 -11.29
C GLU A 137 -8.95 11.42 -9.85
N HIS A 138 -10.02 11.05 -9.15
CA HIS A 138 -10.25 11.39 -7.76
C HIS A 138 -10.04 10.21 -6.83
N VAL A 139 -9.43 10.49 -5.66
CA VAL A 139 -9.24 9.51 -4.61
C VAL A 139 -10.58 9.11 -3.98
N ASP A 140 -10.77 7.81 -3.75
CA ASP A 140 -11.90 7.29 -3.00
C ASP A 140 -11.62 7.39 -1.49
N VAL A 141 -12.00 8.52 -0.90
CA VAL A 141 -11.83 8.79 0.53
C VAL A 141 -12.57 7.75 1.38
N GLY A 142 -13.74 7.28 0.94
CA GLY A 142 -14.54 6.29 1.65
C GLY A 142 -13.80 4.95 1.78
N LEU A 143 -13.12 4.53 0.72
CA LEU A 143 -12.26 3.36 0.75
C LEU A 143 -11.07 3.54 1.72
N LEU A 144 -10.41 4.70 1.71
CA LEU A 144 -9.31 4.98 2.64
C LEU A 144 -9.78 4.92 4.11
N GLN A 145 -10.93 5.54 4.40
CA GLN A 145 -11.56 5.48 5.73
C GLN A 145 -11.91 4.04 6.12
N ALA A 146 -12.42 3.23 5.18
CA ALA A 146 -12.72 1.82 5.42
C ALA A 146 -11.45 1.00 5.75
N TRP A 147 -10.34 1.26 5.07
CA TRP A 147 -9.04 0.61 5.36
C TRP A 147 -8.50 1.01 6.74
N ILE A 148 -8.53 2.30 7.08
CA ILE A 148 -8.12 2.79 8.40
C ILE A 148 -9.00 2.18 9.50
N LYS A 149 -10.33 2.14 9.28
CA LYS A 149 -11.29 1.53 10.20
C LYS A 149 -11.02 0.04 10.38
N ARG A 150 -10.78 -0.70 9.29
CA ARG A 150 -10.42 -2.13 9.32
C ARG A 150 -9.17 -2.35 10.17
N CYS A 151 -8.12 -1.56 9.94
CA CYS A 151 -6.89 -1.61 10.72
C CYS A 151 -7.15 -1.39 12.22
N LYS A 152 -7.92 -0.35 12.58
CA LYS A 152 -8.26 -0.02 13.98
C LYS A 152 -9.10 -1.09 14.67
N ASP A 153 -10.07 -1.67 13.96
CA ASP A 153 -11.08 -2.57 14.53
C ASP A 153 -10.65 -4.04 14.52
N GLN A 154 -9.90 -4.47 13.51
CA GLN A 154 -9.55 -5.87 13.31
C GLN A 154 -8.12 -6.17 13.76
N HIS A 155 -7.16 -5.25 13.61
CA HIS A 155 -5.77 -5.51 13.98
C HIS A 155 -5.42 -5.04 15.41
N GLY A 156 -6.34 -4.32 16.07
CA GLY A 156 -6.30 -4.02 17.50
C GLY A 156 -4.96 -3.44 17.98
N TRP A 157 -4.40 -4.02 19.04
CA TRP A 157 -3.14 -3.55 19.67
C TRP A 157 -1.90 -3.73 18.80
N ARG A 158 -1.93 -4.57 17.75
CA ARG A 158 -0.76 -4.83 16.88
C ARG A 158 -0.46 -3.65 15.96
N CYS A 159 -1.49 -3.11 15.33
CA CYS A 159 -1.34 -1.88 14.53
C CYS A 159 -1.27 -0.62 15.41
N ARG A 160 -1.80 -0.65 16.63
CA ARG A 160 -1.63 0.45 17.58
C ARG A 160 -0.21 0.50 18.15
N GLY A 161 0.35 -0.66 18.52
CA GLY A 161 1.67 -0.79 19.12
C GLY A 161 2.84 -0.68 18.15
N SER A 162 2.61 -0.67 16.83
CA SER A 162 3.68 -0.52 15.84
C SER A 162 4.12 0.93 15.66
N PHE A 163 3.21 1.92 15.70
CA PHE A 163 3.57 3.34 15.49
C PHE A 163 2.62 4.38 16.15
N LEU A 164 1.63 3.98 16.96
CA LEU A 164 0.58 4.89 17.47
C LEU A 164 0.39 4.87 18.99
N GLU A 165 0.95 3.90 19.70
CA GLU A 165 1.01 3.88 21.16
C GLU A 165 2.47 3.96 21.60
N PRO A 166 2.94 5.12 22.07
CA PRO A 166 4.20 5.21 22.79
C PRO A 166 4.09 4.33 24.03
N ARG A 167 4.91 3.27 24.07
CA ARG A 167 5.15 2.54 25.32
C ARG A 167 5.72 3.57 26.29
N ASP A 168 4.93 3.92 27.30
CA ASP A 168 5.20 4.96 28.30
C ASP A 168 5.19 6.40 27.73
N PHE A 169 4.00 6.95 27.50
CA PHE A 169 3.80 8.35 27.09
C PHE A 169 4.13 9.31 28.25
N ASP A 170 5.41 9.68 28.40
CA ASP A 170 5.72 10.95 29.01
C ASP A 170 5.36 12.04 27.99
N SER A 171 4.29 12.80 28.26
CA SER A 171 3.75 13.86 27.41
C SER A 171 4.75 14.97 27.04
N THR A 172 5.97 14.91 27.58
CA THR A 172 7.09 15.80 27.30
C THR A 172 7.65 15.65 25.87
N GLY A 173 7.55 14.49 25.23
CA GLY A 173 8.18 14.23 23.92
C GLY A 173 7.50 14.87 22.71
N LEU A 174 6.18 15.04 22.74
CA LEU A 174 5.41 15.72 21.68
C LEU A 174 5.12 17.20 22.00
N ALA A 175 5.53 17.67 23.18
CA ALA A 175 5.31 19.04 23.63
C ALA A 175 6.06 20.10 22.79
N SER A 176 6.84 19.69 21.79
CA SER A 176 7.50 20.58 20.84
C SER A 176 7.15 20.29 19.38
N LEU A 177 6.18 19.39 19.12
CA LEU A 177 5.82 19.06 17.75
C LEU A 177 4.87 20.13 17.19
N THR A 178 5.38 20.90 16.23
CA THR A 178 4.55 21.77 15.39
C THR A 178 3.82 20.90 14.36
N VAL A 179 2.57 21.23 14.07
CA VAL A 179 1.74 20.63 13.02
C VAL A 179 0.94 21.70 12.31
N ILE A 180 0.28 21.34 11.22
CA ILE A 180 -0.72 22.16 10.55
C ILE A 180 -2.10 21.77 11.09
N ASP A 181 -2.84 22.73 11.64
CA ASP A 181 -4.28 22.63 11.84
C ASP A 181 -4.97 22.77 10.48
N VAL A 182 -5.55 21.69 9.98
CA VAL A 182 -6.09 21.64 8.60
C VAL A 182 -7.39 22.44 8.46
N GLU A 183 -8.10 22.72 9.55
CA GLU A 183 -9.32 23.53 9.52
C GLU A 183 -8.99 25.02 9.57
N ARG A 184 -8.03 25.41 10.42
CA ARG A 184 -7.61 26.80 10.58
C ARG A 184 -6.55 27.23 9.57
N LEU A 185 -5.98 26.29 8.81
CA LEU A 185 -4.91 26.50 7.84
C LEU A 185 -3.74 27.30 8.45
N CYS A 186 -3.22 26.81 9.57
CA CYS A 186 -2.13 27.45 10.30
C CYS A 186 -1.26 26.46 11.06
N LEU A 187 -0.03 26.87 11.39
CA LEU A 187 0.85 26.12 12.29
C LEU A 187 0.30 26.15 13.72
N HIS A 188 0.40 25.01 14.40
CA HIS A 188 -0.12 24.75 15.73
C HIS A 188 0.83 23.82 16.49
N ASP A 189 1.08 24.09 17.77
CA ASP A 189 1.89 23.21 18.62
C ASP A 189 0.97 22.19 19.32
N LEU A 190 1.35 20.91 19.31
CA LEU A 190 0.56 19.82 19.89
C LEU A 190 0.63 19.72 21.43
N ASP A 191 1.35 20.63 22.06
CA ASP A 191 1.63 20.67 23.50
C ASP A 191 0.49 21.27 24.33
N LYS A 192 -0.57 21.73 23.67
CA LYS A 192 -1.67 22.39 24.35
C LYS A 192 -2.47 21.39 25.19
N PRO A 193 -2.72 21.68 26.48
CA PRO A 193 -3.39 20.77 27.41
C PRO A 193 -4.82 20.38 27.00
N GLU A 194 -5.42 21.17 26.10
CA GLU A 194 -6.73 20.97 25.49
C GLU A 194 -6.77 19.84 24.43
N LEU A 195 -5.60 19.29 24.03
CA LEU A 195 -5.47 18.19 23.07
C LEU A 195 -5.11 16.83 23.71
N VAL A 196 -5.09 16.77 25.04
CA VAL A 196 -4.76 15.55 25.79
C VAL A 196 -5.94 14.57 25.73
N THR A 197 -5.90 13.68 24.74
CA THR A 197 -6.69 12.45 24.77
C THR A 197 -5.88 11.32 25.44
N PRO A 198 -6.50 10.25 25.93
CA PRO A 198 -5.78 9.07 26.44
C PRO A 198 -4.79 8.46 25.43
N TRP A 199 -4.93 8.82 24.15
CA TRP A 199 -4.16 8.32 23.02
C TRP A 199 -3.30 9.42 22.37
N GLY A 200 -3.22 10.61 22.98
CA GLY A 200 -2.56 11.80 22.41
C GLY A 200 -3.33 12.46 21.25
N PRO A 201 -2.81 13.56 20.71
CA PRO A 201 -3.36 14.21 19.51
C PRO A 201 -3.16 13.35 18.25
N GLN A 202 -4.20 13.21 17.44
CA GLN A 202 -4.15 12.45 16.19
C GLN A 202 -3.69 13.34 15.04
N TYR A 203 -2.65 12.91 14.32
CA TYR A 203 -2.13 13.60 13.15
C TYR A 203 -1.80 12.62 12.02
N VAL A 204 -1.73 13.13 10.80
CA VAL A 204 -1.21 12.43 9.61
C VAL A 204 0.17 13.00 9.28
N ALA A 205 1.10 12.19 8.83
CA ALA A 205 2.41 12.67 8.33
C ALA A 205 2.47 12.52 6.81
N LEU A 206 2.86 13.58 6.11
CA LEU A 206 3.18 13.52 4.69
C LEU A 206 4.67 13.20 4.54
N SER A 207 4.99 12.01 4.05
CA SER A 207 6.35 11.66 3.60
C SER A 207 6.44 11.82 2.09
N TYR A 208 7.30 12.74 1.63
CA TYR A 208 7.43 13.07 0.22
C TYR A 208 8.85 13.54 -0.12
N VAL A 209 9.22 13.45 -1.39
CA VAL A 209 10.45 14.05 -1.89
C VAL A 209 10.17 15.50 -2.25
N TRP A 210 11.01 16.41 -1.74
CA TRP A 210 10.88 17.83 -2.02
C TRP A 210 11.07 18.11 -3.51
N GLY A 211 10.15 18.89 -4.09
CA GLY A 211 10.25 19.31 -5.48
C GLY A 211 11.40 20.30 -5.71
N SER A 212 11.85 20.42 -6.97
CA SER A 212 12.83 21.43 -7.38
C SER A 212 12.29 22.85 -7.27
N ASP A 213 10.99 23.03 -7.48
CA ASP A 213 10.33 24.32 -7.61
C ASP A 213 9.24 24.50 -6.54
N ASN A 214 9.22 25.66 -5.88
CA ASN A 214 8.28 26.05 -4.82
C ASN A 214 8.31 25.18 -3.55
N ASN A 215 9.46 25.20 -2.86
CA ASN A 215 9.52 24.71 -1.49
C ASN A 215 9.00 25.78 -0.51
N VAL A 216 7.67 25.88 -0.37
CA VAL A 216 7.08 26.64 0.75
C VAL A 216 7.62 26.01 2.03
N ARG A 217 8.36 26.81 2.81
CA ARG A 217 9.00 26.37 4.04
C ARG A 217 8.77 27.38 5.14
N THR A 218 8.69 26.89 6.36
CA THR A 218 8.70 27.75 7.53
C THR A 218 10.11 28.29 7.75
N MET A 219 10.20 29.60 7.92
CA MET A 219 11.40 30.36 8.22
C MET A 219 11.07 31.30 9.36
N LYS A 220 12.09 31.74 10.11
CA LYS A 220 11.92 32.73 11.19
C LYS A 220 11.17 33.99 10.74
N SER A 221 11.29 34.37 9.47
CA SER A 221 10.63 35.54 8.88
C SER A 221 9.13 35.36 8.63
N ASN A 222 8.64 34.13 8.42
CA ASN A 222 7.25 33.84 8.07
C ASN A 222 6.50 33.01 9.13
N GLU A 223 7.19 32.44 10.13
CA GLU A 223 6.60 31.61 11.18
C GLU A 223 5.44 32.32 11.90
N ALA A 224 5.67 33.56 12.35
CA ALA A 224 4.64 34.34 13.05
C ALA A 224 3.39 34.63 12.20
N ARG A 225 3.51 34.59 10.88
CA ARG A 225 2.39 34.65 9.95
C ARG A 225 1.72 33.28 9.84
N PHE A 226 2.50 32.23 9.62
CA PHE A 226 1.98 30.86 9.44
C PHE A 226 1.26 30.32 10.69
N ARG A 227 1.59 30.80 11.90
CA ARG A 227 0.88 30.47 13.14
C ARG A 227 -0.48 31.19 13.31
N ARG A 228 -0.81 32.20 12.49
CA ARG A 228 -2.11 32.87 12.54
C ARG A 228 -3.14 32.06 11.78
N PRO A 229 -4.43 32.04 12.20
CA PRO A 229 -5.49 31.43 11.40
C PRO A 229 -5.50 31.99 9.97
N GLY A 230 -5.56 31.10 8.97
CA GLY A 230 -5.41 31.43 7.55
C GLY A 230 -3.98 31.78 7.12
N GLY A 231 -2.98 31.56 7.99
CA GLY A 231 -1.58 31.89 7.72
C GLY A 231 -0.97 31.10 6.56
N LEU A 232 -1.52 29.90 6.29
CA LEU A 232 -1.19 29.03 5.18
C LEU A 232 -2.19 29.12 4.01
N ASP A 233 -3.10 30.10 4.02
CA ASP A 233 -3.94 30.43 2.86
C ASP A 233 -3.09 31.19 1.83
N ILE A 234 -2.25 30.42 1.13
CA ILE A 234 -1.30 30.86 0.10
C ILE A 234 -1.31 29.88 -1.06
N ASP A 235 -0.61 30.23 -2.13
CA ASP A 235 -0.33 29.30 -3.23
C ASP A 235 0.63 28.21 -2.74
N LEU A 236 0.06 27.11 -2.26
CA LEU A 236 0.78 25.93 -1.78
C LEU A 236 1.11 25.00 -2.94
N PRO A 237 2.23 24.27 -2.88
CA PRO A 237 2.50 23.18 -3.82
C PRO A 237 1.34 22.19 -3.80
N LYS A 238 0.95 21.70 -4.99
CA LYS A 238 -0.21 20.82 -5.15
C LYS A 238 -0.18 19.64 -4.19
N THR A 239 0.97 19.01 -3.98
CA THR A 239 1.13 17.90 -3.02
C THR A 239 0.75 18.29 -1.59
N ILE A 240 1.12 19.49 -1.14
CA ILE A 240 0.80 19.99 0.21
C ILE A 240 -0.69 20.34 0.31
N ALA A 241 -1.24 21.02 -0.70
CA ALA A 241 -2.66 21.36 -0.75
C ALA A 241 -3.55 20.10 -0.74
N ASP A 242 -3.26 19.14 -1.61
CA ASP A 242 -3.97 17.85 -1.69
C ASP A 242 -3.82 17.07 -0.37
N ALA A 243 -2.64 17.09 0.28
CA ALA A 243 -2.44 16.43 1.56
C ALA A 243 -3.29 17.04 2.69
N ILE A 244 -3.44 18.37 2.73
CA ILE A 244 -4.34 19.06 3.67
C ILE A 244 -5.78 18.61 3.42
N GLU A 245 -6.23 18.60 2.17
CA GLU A 245 -7.58 18.17 1.81
C GLU A 245 -7.86 16.70 2.16
N VAL A 246 -6.94 15.80 1.83
CA VAL A 246 -7.06 14.37 2.17
C VAL A 246 -7.08 14.18 3.68
N THR A 247 -6.20 14.86 4.43
CA THR A 247 -6.16 14.76 5.90
C THR A 247 -7.50 15.18 6.52
N ARG A 248 -8.05 16.30 6.05
CA ARG A 248 -9.39 16.77 6.45
C ARG A 248 -10.47 15.74 6.11
N ALA A 249 -10.45 15.21 4.89
CA ALA A 249 -11.43 14.23 4.42
C ALA A 249 -11.35 12.89 5.16
N LEU A 250 -10.16 12.51 5.66
CA LEU A 250 -9.99 11.34 6.53
C LEU A 250 -10.47 11.58 7.98
N GLY A 251 -10.82 12.81 8.34
CA GLY A 251 -11.29 13.17 9.69
C GLY A 251 -10.17 13.39 10.71
N TYR A 252 -8.94 13.63 10.25
CA TYR A 252 -7.82 13.95 11.11
C TYR A 252 -7.63 15.47 11.19
N PRO A 253 -7.49 16.05 12.39
CA PRO A 253 -7.41 17.50 12.55
C PRO A 253 -6.03 18.09 12.23
N TYR A 254 -4.99 17.25 12.23
CA TYR A 254 -3.60 17.71 12.14
C TYR A 254 -2.81 16.99 11.05
N LEU A 255 -1.98 17.75 10.34
CA LEU A 255 -1.04 17.26 9.33
C LEU A 255 0.37 17.71 9.69
N TRP A 256 1.32 16.79 9.73
CA TRP A 256 2.74 17.07 9.85
C TRP A 256 3.42 17.02 8.49
N ILE A 257 4.21 18.05 8.17
CA ILE A 257 5.02 18.16 6.95
C ILE A 257 6.38 18.74 7.34
N ASP A 258 7.44 18.02 7.06
CA ASP A 258 8.83 18.36 7.41
C ASP A 258 9.30 19.75 6.94
N SER A 259 8.78 20.25 5.82
CA SER A 259 9.11 21.57 5.28
C SER A 259 8.45 22.72 6.03
N LEU A 260 7.33 22.47 6.72
CA LEU A 260 6.50 23.49 7.38
C LEU A 260 6.52 23.40 8.92
N CYS A 261 6.72 22.21 9.47
CA CYS A 261 6.58 21.90 10.90
C CYS A 261 7.94 21.74 11.57
#